data_AF-A0A377VWV7-F1
#
_entry.id   AF-A0A377VWV7-F1
#
_cell.length_a   1.000
_cell.length_b   1.000
_cell.length_c   1.000
_cell.angle_alpha   90.00
_cell.angle_beta   90.00
_cell.angle_gamma   90.00
#
_symmetry.space_group_name_H-M   'P 1'
#
loop_
_entity.id
_entity.type
_entity.pdbx_description
1 polymer ?
#
loop_
_entity_poly.entity_id
_entity_poly.type
_entity_poly.pdbx_seq_one_letter_code
_entity_poly.pdbx_strand_id
1 'polypeptide(L)'
;MRRTIAELYELFNDLGRRIHFFDKEIETVFRQSEACQRIARVKGIGPKTATAIVAAIGKGTEFKNGRHFAAWLGLVPRQHSSGDRQALMNMMKKGDKHLRTLFIHGARAVVRVATNNNDGHMNQWVNQLKERRGFNKTTVAVANKNARIIWSMLRNETEYQVV
;
A
#
# COMPACT_ATOMS: atom_id res chain seq x y z
N MET A 1 -13.57 -23.53 33.60
CA MET A 1 -13.45 -22.17 33.01
C MET A 1 -12.04 -21.59 33.13
N ARG A 2 -11.41 -21.54 34.32
CA ARG A 2 -10.02 -21.01 34.48
C ARG A 2 -8.96 -21.71 33.61
N ARG A 3 -9.00 -23.04 33.54
CA ARG A 3 -8.06 -23.85 32.72
C ARG A 3 -8.14 -23.50 31.23
N THR A 4 -9.35 -23.46 30.67
CA THR A 4 -9.56 -23.11 29.25
C THR A 4 -9.07 -21.69 28.91
N ILE A 5 -9.28 -20.73 29.81
CA ILE A 5 -8.77 -19.37 29.62
C ILE A 5 -7.23 -19.33 29.64
N ALA A 6 -6.60 -20.10 30.54
CA ALA A 6 -5.15 -20.22 30.60
C ALA A 6 -4.57 -20.83 29.30
N GLU A 7 -5.17 -21.91 28.79
CA GLU A 7 -4.77 -22.54 27.52
C GLU A 7 -4.90 -21.56 26.32
N LEU A 8 -5.98 -20.79 26.24
CA LEU A 8 -6.15 -19.76 25.19
C LEU A 8 -5.13 -18.61 25.32
N TYR A 9 -4.77 -18.24 26.54
CA TYR A 9 -3.76 -17.20 26.79
C TYR A 9 -2.36 -17.67 26.38
N GLU A 10 -2.00 -18.91 26.69
CA GLU A 10 -0.75 -19.50 26.23
C GLU A 10 -0.66 -19.57 24.70
N LEU A 11 -1.75 -19.99 24.04
CA LEU A 11 -1.83 -19.99 22.58
C LEU A 11 -1.66 -18.58 22.00
N PHE A 12 -2.32 -17.57 22.58
CA PHE A 12 -2.17 -16.18 22.16
C PHE A 12 -0.71 -15.71 22.26
N ASN A 13 -0.04 -16.00 23.37
CA ASN A 13 1.37 -15.66 23.56
C ASN A 13 2.29 -16.40 22.59
N ASP A 14 2.00 -17.67 22.27
CA ASP A 14 2.74 -18.41 21.26
C ASP A 14 2.60 -17.80 19.86
N LEU A 15 1.36 -17.49 19.45
CA LEU A 15 1.11 -16.81 18.19
C LEU A 15 1.82 -15.46 18.13
N GLY A 16 1.82 -14.70 19.23
CA GLY A 16 2.57 -13.44 19.35
C GLY A 16 4.07 -13.63 19.12
N ARG A 17 4.68 -14.65 19.74
CA ARG A 17 6.10 -14.99 19.54
C ARG A 17 6.39 -15.38 18.10
N ARG A 18 5.54 -16.20 17.47
CA ARG A 18 5.69 -16.63 16.07
C ARG A 18 5.53 -15.47 15.08
N ILE A 19 4.57 -14.57 15.31
CA ILE A 19 4.42 -13.35 14.49
C ILE A 19 5.68 -12.50 14.58
N HIS A 20 6.23 -12.29 15.79
CA HIS A 20 7.45 -11.52 15.97
C HIS A 20 8.66 -12.16 15.29
N PHE A 21 8.76 -13.50 15.33
CA PHE A 21 9.78 -14.25 14.60
C PHE A 21 9.70 -13.98 13.10
N PHE A 22 8.52 -14.13 12.48
CA PHE A 22 8.36 -13.86 11.04
C PHE A 22 8.54 -12.39 10.67
N ASP A 23 8.20 -11.47 11.57
CA ASP A 23 8.46 -10.04 11.35
C ASP A 23 9.97 -9.76 11.23
N LYS A 24 10.81 -10.43 12.02
CA LYS A 24 12.27 -10.35 11.90
C LYS A 24 12.76 -10.95 10.58
N GLU A 25 12.20 -12.08 10.16
CA GLU A 25 12.54 -12.69 8.86
C GLU A 25 12.21 -11.73 7.70
N ILE A 26 11.06 -11.07 7.74
CA ILE A 26 10.68 -10.05 6.75
C ILE A 26 11.68 -8.89 6.76
N GLU A 27 12.12 -8.43 7.94
CA GLU A 27 13.14 -7.39 8.03
C GLU A 27 14.49 -7.82 7.44
N THR A 28 14.90 -9.07 7.66
CA THR A 28 16.13 -9.62 7.06
C THR A 28 16.06 -9.59 5.54
N VAL A 29 14.97 -10.11 4.96
CA VAL A 29 14.74 -10.09 3.50
C VAL A 29 14.69 -8.65 2.97
N PHE A 30 14.03 -7.74 3.69
CA PHE A 30 13.96 -6.33 3.33
C PHE A 30 15.36 -5.69 3.26
N ARG A 31 16.23 -5.95 4.24
CA ARG A 31 17.59 -5.41 4.29
C ARG A 31 18.50 -5.98 3.21
N GLN A 32 18.25 -7.22 2.76
CA GLN A 32 19.05 -7.87 1.71
C GLN A 32 18.62 -7.50 0.29
N SER A 33 17.43 -6.92 0.11
CA SER A 33 16.88 -6.59 -1.21
C SER A 33 16.94 -5.09 -1.49
N GLU A 34 17.82 -4.69 -2.41
CA GLU A 34 17.91 -3.29 -2.88
C GLU A 34 16.58 -2.79 -3.46
N ALA A 35 15.87 -3.63 -4.20
CA ALA A 35 14.56 -3.28 -4.76
C ALA A 35 13.54 -2.95 -3.65
N CYS A 36 13.54 -3.72 -2.56
CA CYS A 36 12.69 -3.45 -1.40
C CYS A 36 13.05 -2.12 -0.73
N GLN A 37 14.34 -1.88 -0.49
CA GLN A 37 14.82 -0.64 0.13
C GLN A 37 14.48 0.59 -0.72
N ARG A 38 14.65 0.50 -2.04
CA ARG A 38 14.35 1.56 -3.00
C ARG A 38 12.89 2.01 -2.89
N ILE A 39 11.94 1.07 -3.00
CA ILE A 39 10.51 1.41 -2.99
C ILE A 39 9.99 1.82 -1.60
N ALA A 40 10.67 1.41 -0.51
CA ALA A 40 10.33 1.85 0.84
C ALA A 40 10.65 3.32 1.12
N ARG A 41 11.39 4.01 0.23
CA ARG A 41 11.54 5.47 0.28
C ARG A 41 10.23 6.23 0.00
N VAL A 42 9.27 5.57 -0.65
CA VAL A 42 7.94 6.13 -0.90
C VAL A 42 7.16 6.22 0.42
N LYS A 43 6.66 7.41 0.76
CA LYS A 43 5.87 7.64 1.98
C LYS A 43 4.70 6.64 2.07
N GLY A 44 4.59 5.94 3.20
CA GLY A 44 3.55 4.93 3.44
C GLY A 44 3.93 3.52 2.99
N ILE A 45 5.14 3.30 2.49
CA ILE A 45 5.66 1.97 2.16
C ILE A 45 6.72 1.60 3.20
N GLY A 46 6.49 0.51 3.92
CA GLY A 46 7.43 -0.03 4.90
C GLY A 46 7.90 -1.44 4.52
N PRO A 47 8.73 -2.09 5.35
CA PRO A 47 9.35 -3.38 5.04
C PRO A 47 8.37 -4.48 4.62
N LYS A 48 7.24 -4.62 5.33
CA LYS A 48 6.20 -5.60 4.99
C LYS A 48 5.60 -5.35 3.61
N THR A 49 5.22 -4.10 3.33
CA THR A 49 4.64 -3.70 2.04
C THR A 49 5.64 -3.84 0.91
N ALA A 50 6.88 -3.39 1.11
CA ALA A 50 7.92 -3.46 0.09
C ALA A 50 8.25 -4.91 -0.28
N THR A 51 8.48 -5.76 0.74
CA THR A 51 8.79 -7.18 0.54
C THR A 51 7.65 -7.91 -0.15
N ALA A 52 6.40 -7.66 0.27
CA ALA A 52 5.23 -8.26 -0.37
C ALA A 52 5.09 -7.87 -1.85
N ILE A 53 5.35 -6.60 -2.19
CA ILE A 53 5.29 -6.13 -3.59
C ILE A 53 6.39 -6.79 -4.42
N VAL A 54 7.64 -6.73 -3.97
CA VAL A 54 8.77 -7.30 -4.72
C VAL A 54 8.61 -8.81 -4.88
N ALA A 55 8.14 -9.51 -3.85
CA ALA A 55 7.83 -10.94 -3.95
C ALA A 55 6.70 -11.24 -4.94
N ALA A 56 5.70 -10.36 -5.05
CA ALA A 56 4.55 -10.57 -5.92
C ALA A 56 4.81 -10.26 -7.39
N ILE A 57 5.63 -9.25 -7.70
CA ILE A 57 5.78 -8.74 -9.07
C ILE A 57 7.22 -8.59 -9.55
N GLY A 58 8.24 -8.77 -8.70
CA GLY A 58 9.64 -8.52 -9.06
C GLY A 58 9.83 -7.10 -9.63
N LYS A 59 10.26 -7.00 -10.90
CA LYS A 59 10.41 -5.73 -11.64
C LYS A 59 9.08 -5.18 -12.21
N GLY A 60 7.99 -5.96 -12.15
CA GLY A 60 6.67 -5.58 -12.68
C GLY A 60 6.64 -5.49 -14.20
N THR A 61 7.43 -6.32 -14.88
CA THR A 61 7.56 -6.34 -16.35
C THR A 61 6.28 -6.75 -17.07
N GLU A 62 5.42 -7.48 -16.38
CA GLU A 62 4.14 -8.02 -16.82
C GLU A 62 3.09 -6.91 -17.03
N PHE A 63 3.25 -5.76 -16.38
CA PHE A 63 2.34 -4.63 -16.52
C PHE A 63 2.83 -3.66 -17.59
N LYS A 64 1.92 -3.24 -18.48
CA LYS A 64 2.18 -2.23 -19.52
C LYS A 64 2.55 -0.86 -18.93
N ASN A 65 1.90 -0.48 -17.83
CA ASN A 65 2.18 0.76 -17.12
C ASN A 65 1.66 0.69 -15.67
N GLY A 66 2.02 1.70 -14.85
CA GLY A 66 1.59 1.76 -13.45
C GLY A 66 0.07 1.84 -13.24
N ARG A 67 -0.73 2.27 -14.24
CA ARG A 67 -2.20 2.23 -14.14
C ARG A 67 -2.71 0.79 -14.19
N HIS A 68 -2.10 -0.09 -15.01
CA HIS A 68 -2.43 -1.51 -15.03
C HIS A 68 -2.06 -2.17 -13.69
N PHE A 69 -0.91 -1.82 -13.10
CA PHE A 69 -0.54 -2.31 -11.78
C PHE A 69 -1.52 -1.85 -10.69
N ALA A 70 -1.89 -0.56 -10.67
CA ALA A 70 -2.89 -0.05 -9.73
C ALA A 70 -4.27 -0.70 -9.92
N ALA A 71 -4.64 -1.03 -11.16
CA ALA A 71 -5.87 -1.76 -11.46
C ALA A 71 -5.83 -3.21 -10.98
N TRP A 72 -4.69 -3.89 -11.15
CA TRP A 72 -4.46 -5.26 -10.66
C TRP A 72 -4.51 -5.35 -9.14
N LEU A 73 -4.03 -4.32 -8.42
CA LEU A 73 -4.22 -4.20 -6.96
C LEU A 73 -5.67 -3.90 -6.55
N GLY A 74 -6.54 -3.50 -7.47
CA GLY A 74 -7.90 -3.03 -7.17
C GLY A 74 -7.93 -1.66 -6.50
N LEU A 75 -6.99 -0.76 -6.84
CA LEU A 75 -6.94 0.62 -6.35
C LEU A 75 -7.60 1.62 -7.31
N VAL A 76 -8.40 1.13 -8.25
CA VAL A 76 -9.10 1.93 -9.26
C VAL A 76 -10.61 1.87 -9.05
N PRO A 77 -11.38 2.92 -9.42
CA PRO A 77 -12.83 2.85 -9.42
C PRO A 77 -13.32 1.80 -10.42
N ARG A 78 -14.43 1.12 -10.09
CA ARG A 78 -15.11 0.23 -11.02
C ARG A 78 -15.80 1.08 -12.10
N GLN A 79 -15.57 0.75 -13.36
CA GLN A 79 -16.25 1.40 -14.48
C GLN A 79 -17.55 0.67 -14.80
N HIS A 80 -18.66 1.41 -14.85
CA HIS A 80 -19.98 0.94 -15.29
C HIS A 80 -20.50 1.91 -16.36
N SER A 81 -19.79 1.97 -17.48
CA SER A 81 -20.15 2.85 -18.60
C SER A 81 -20.99 2.08 -19.61
N SER A 82 -22.02 2.73 -20.18
CA SER A 82 -22.83 2.22 -21.28
C SER A 82 -23.06 3.33 -22.30
N GLY A 83 -22.95 3.01 -23.59
CA GLY A 83 -23.07 3.99 -24.68
C GLY A 83 -22.21 5.24 -24.42
N ASP A 84 -22.87 6.42 -24.37
CA ASP A 84 -22.26 7.72 -24.13
C ASP A 84 -22.07 8.12 -22.66
N ARG A 85 -22.52 7.30 -21.69
CA ARG A 85 -22.43 7.66 -20.26
C ARG A 85 -21.25 6.97 -19.60
N GLN A 86 -20.26 7.78 -19.21
CA GLN A 86 -19.16 7.32 -18.34
C GLN A 86 -19.56 7.43 -16.87
N ALA A 87 -19.85 6.29 -16.22
CA ALA A 87 -20.05 6.22 -14.78
C ALA A 87 -18.90 5.47 -14.08
N LEU A 88 -18.28 6.15 -13.11
CA LEU A 88 -17.31 5.58 -12.19
C LEU A 88 -17.98 5.30 -10.85
N MET A 89 -17.82 4.07 -10.37
CA MET A 89 -18.42 3.54 -9.15
C MET A 89 -17.35 3.37 -8.06
N ASN A 90 -17.72 2.63 -7.00
CA ASN A 90 -16.83 2.28 -5.90
C ASN A 90 -15.53 1.63 -6.35
N MET A 91 -14.51 1.68 -5.49
CA MET A 91 -13.22 1.02 -5.69
C MET A 91 -13.40 -0.46 -6.02
N MET A 92 -12.71 -0.91 -7.06
CA MET A 92 -12.74 -2.29 -7.52
C MET A 92 -12.12 -3.21 -6.47
N LYS A 93 -12.90 -4.15 -5.94
CA LYS A 93 -12.39 -5.13 -4.96
C LYS A 93 -11.80 -6.39 -5.61
N LYS A 94 -11.69 -6.43 -6.94
CA LYS A 94 -10.97 -7.47 -7.69
C LYS A 94 -9.47 -7.18 -7.64
N GLY A 95 -8.64 -8.19 -7.44
CA GLY A 95 -7.20 -8.07 -7.19
C GLY A 95 -6.79 -8.64 -5.83
N ASP A 96 -5.50 -8.62 -5.54
CA ASP A 96 -4.93 -9.15 -4.30
C ASP A 96 -5.43 -8.35 -3.08
N LYS A 97 -6.22 -9.01 -2.21
CA LYS A 97 -6.78 -8.40 -0.99
C LYS A 97 -5.68 -8.02 0.00
N HIS A 98 -4.63 -8.82 0.12
CA HIS A 98 -3.55 -8.59 1.05
C HIS A 98 -2.72 -7.37 0.64
N LEU A 99 -2.24 -7.33 -0.62
CA LEU A 99 -1.49 -6.19 -1.13
C LEU A 99 -2.31 -4.90 -1.08
N ARG A 100 -3.59 -4.95 -1.51
CA ARG A 100 -4.48 -3.78 -1.40
C ARG A 100 -4.60 -3.29 0.04
N THR A 101 -4.71 -4.20 1.00
CA THR A 101 -4.79 -3.85 2.43
C THR A 101 -3.52 -3.13 2.89
N LEU A 102 -2.34 -3.65 2.54
CA LEU A 102 -1.06 -3.02 2.86
C LEU A 102 -0.94 -1.60 2.27
N PHE A 103 -1.30 -1.43 1.00
CA PHE A 103 -1.31 -0.11 0.35
C PHE A 103 -2.27 0.88 1.02
N ILE A 104 -3.47 0.42 1.37
CA ILE A 104 -4.46 1.27 2.04
C ILE A 104 -4.00 1.65 3.45
N HIS A 105 -3.44 0.73 4.24
CA HIS A 105 -2.91 1.07 5.57
C HIS A 105 -1.74 2.05 5.50
N GLY A 106 -0.81 1.82 4.55
CA GLY A 106 0.29 2.74 4.27
C GLY A 106 -0.20 4.15 3.91
N ALA A 107 -1.16 4.23 2.98
CA ALA A 107 -1.77 5.49 2.60
C ALA A 107 -2.53 6.18 3.73
N ARG A 108 -3.24 5.44 4.59
CA ARG A 108 -3.93 6.00 5.78
C ARG A 108 -2.93 6.67 6.72
N ALA A 109 -1.77 6.05 6.93
CA ALA A 109 -0.71 6.65 7.75
C ALA A 109 -0.22 7.97 7.14
N VAL A 110 0.01 8.02 5.82
CA VAL A 110 0.39 9.25 5.11
C VAL A 110 -0.66 10.35 5.27
N VAL A 111 -1.94 10.04 5.03
CA VAL A 111 -3.03 11.04 5.14
C VAL A 111 -3.18 11.55 6.58
N ARG A 112 -3.00 10.66 7.58
CA ARG A 112 -3.03 11.06 8.99
C ARG A 112 -1.90 12.03 9.33
N VAL A 113 -0.67 11.74 8.90
CA VAL A 113 0.49 12.61 9.15
C VAL A 113 0.35 13.95 8.42
N ALA A 114 -0.08 13.96 7.16
CA ALA A 114 -0.28 15.19 6.39
C ALA A 114 -1.35 16.12 6.99
N THR A 115 -2.30 15.59 7.77
CA THR A 115 -3.32 16.43 8.41
C THR A 115 -2.72 17.44 9.40
N ASN A 116 -1.58 17.10 10.02
CA ASN A 116 -0.92 17.93 11.02
C ASN A 116 0.35 18.61 10.47
N ASN A 117 0.63 18.48 9.18
CA ASN A 117 1.84 19.01 8.55
C ASN A 117 1.52 19.34 7.09
N ASN A 118 1.66 20.60 6.71
CA ASN A 118 1.42 21.06 5.34
C ASN A 118 2.70 21.30 4.53
N ASP A 119 3.82 20.78 5.01
CA ASP A 119 5.14 20.95 4.42
C ASP A 119 5.31 19.97 3.25
N GLY A 120 5.72 20.54 2.12
CA GLY A 120 5.96 19.82 0.88
C GLY A 120 4.70 19.56 0.05
N HIS A 121 4.91 19.53 -1.25
CA HIS A 121 3.87 19.43 -2.27
C HIS A 121 2.94 18.22 -2.09
N MET A 122 3.47 17.06 -1.68
CA MET A 122 2.65 15.87 -1.41
C MET A 122 1.64 16.08 -0.27
N ASN A 123 2.04 16.71 0.83
CA ASN A 123 1.15 16.94 1.97
C ASN A 123 0.07 17.96 1.61
N GLN A 124 0.45 19.03 0.88
CA GLN A 124 -0.49 20.02 0.36
C GLN A 124 -1.54 19.38 -0.56
N TRP A 125 -1.11 18.55 -1.51
CA TRP A 125 -2.02 17.81 -2.40
C TRP A 125 -2.96 16.88 -1.61
N VAL A 126 -2.44 16.17 -0.60
CA VAL A 126 -3.26 15.31 0.28
C VAL A 126 -4.30 16.13 1.04
N ASN A 127 -3.92 17.27 1.62
CA ASN A 127 -4.82 18.11 2.40
C ASN A 127 -5.91 18.73 1.53
N GLN A 128 -5.56 19.29 0.37
CA GLN A 128 -6.52 19.82 -0.60
C GLN A 128 -7.50 18.74 -1.09
N LEU A 129 -7.01 17.53 -1.36
CA LEU A 129 -7.88 16.44 -1.81
C LEU A 129 -8.79 15.95 -0.67
N LYS A 130 -8.28 15.88 0.56
CA LYS A 130 -9.04 15.52 1.76
C LYS A 130 -10.17 16.52 2.01
N GLU A 131 -9.92 17.80 1.88
CA GLU A 131 -10.94 18.85 1.99
C GLU A 131 -12.04 18.68 0.94
N ARG A 132 -11.65 18.43 -0.32
CA ARG A 132 -12.61 18.31 -1.43
C ARG A 132 -13.40 17.00 -1.47
N ARG A 133 -12.81 15.89 -1.03
CA ARG A 133 -13.33 14.52 -1.29
C ARG A 133 -13.46 13.65 -0.05
N GLY A 134 -12.95 14.09 1.11
CA GLY A 134 -12.98 13.35 2.37
C GLY A 134 -11.86 12.32 2.52
N PHE A 135 -11.62 11.93 3.78
CA PHE A 135 -10.47 11.12 4.20
C PHE A 135 -10.31 9.78 3.46
N ASN A 136 -11.40 9.02 3.29
CA ASN A 136 -11.33 7.69 2.68
C ASN A 136 -11.01 7.76 1.18
N LYS A 137 -11.58 8.72 0.45
CA LYS A 137 -11.28 8.90 -0.98
C LYS A 137 -9.84 9.36 -1.19
N THR A 138 -9.35 10.26 -0.33
CA THR A 138 -7.95 10.69 -0.36
C THR A 138 -6.98 9.55 -0.05
N THR A 139 -7.31 8.69 0.92
CA THR A 139 -6.53 7.48 1.23
C THR A 139 -6.38 6.59 0.00
N VAL A 140 -7.48 6.31 -0.72
CA VAL A 140 -7.43 5.50 -1.94
C VAL A 140 -6.61 6.19 -3.03
N ALA A 141 -6.72 7.50 -3.17
CA ALA A 141 -5.94 8.27 -4.14
C ALA A 141 -4.44 8.24 -3.84
N VAL A 142 -4.03 8.36 -2.58
CA VAL A 142 -2.63 8.22 -2.13
C VAL A 142 -2.13 6.81 -2.43
N ALA A 143 -2.90 5.77 -2.10
CA ALA A 143 -2.55 4.39 -2.39
C ALA A 143 -2.35 4.16 -3.91
N ASN A 144 -3.25 4.69 -4.74
CA ASN A 144 -3.15 4.61 -6.20
C ASN A 144 -1.90 5.35 -6.73
N LYS A 145 -1.62 6.56 -6.21
CA LYS A 145 -0.42 7.34 -6.56
C LYS A 145 0.85 6.54 -6.21
N ASN A 146 0.92 6.00 -4.99
CA ASN A 146 2.04 5.19 -4.52
C ASN A 146 2.23 3.95 -5.40
N ALA A 147 1.16 3.23 -5.75
CA ALA A 147 1.26 2.05 -6.62
C ALA A 147 1.91 2.39 -7.97
N ARG A 148 1.50 3.50 -8.58
CA ARG A 148 2.05 3.95 -9.87
C ARG A 148 3.53 4.36 -9.77
N ILE A 149 3.90 5.04 -8.69
CA ILE A 149 5.29 5.44 -8.40
C ILE A 149 6.16 4.19 -8.21
N ILE A 150 5.73 3.27 -7.35
CA ILE A 150 6.47 2.03 -7.03
C ILE A 150 6.68 1.20 -8.29
N TRP A 151 5.65 1.03 -9.12
CA TRP A 151 5.79 0.31 -10.38
C TRP A 151 6.84 0.96 -11.29
N SER A 152 6.85 2.29 -11.40
CA SER A 152 7.84 3.02 -12.20
C SER A 152 9.25 2.83 -11.66
N MET A 153 9.43 2.88 -10.33
CA MET A 153 10.71 2.69 -9.67
C MET A 153 11.26 1.26 -9.82
N LEU A 154 10.39 0.25 -9.77
CA LEU A 154 10.78 -1.15 -9.98
C LEU A 154 11.12 -1.42 -11.43
N ARG A 155 10.32 -0.91 -12.37
CA ARG A 155 10.48 -1.14 -13.80
C ARG A 155 11.75 -0.51 -14.36
N ASN A 156 12.06 0.71 -13.90
CA ASN A 156 13.16 1.52 -14.42
C ASN A 156 14.39 1.53 -13.49
N GLU A 157 14.32 0.85 -12.35
CA GLU A 157 15.36 0.84 -11.32
C GLU A 157 15.76 2.24 -10.83
N THR A 158 14.82 3.19 -10.87
CA THR A 158 15.06 4.59 -10.50
C THR A 158 14.76 4.85 -9.02
N GLU A 159 15.52 5.77 -8.44
CA GLU A 159 15.30 6.26 -7.08
C GLU A 159 14.04 7.11 -6.92
N TYR A 160 13.51 7.15 -5.70
CA TYR A 160 12.36 8.00 -5.38
C TYR A 160 12.76 9.47 -5.39
N GLN A 161 12.09 10.27 -6.21
CA GLN A 161 12.24 11.72 -6.24
C GLN A 161 10.98 12.37 -5.67
N VAL A 162 11.16 13.25 -4.68
CA VAL A 162 10.05 14.00 -4.10
C VAL A 162 9.65 15.10 -5.08
N VAL A 163 8.45 14.98 -5.65
CA VAL A 163 7.81 16.00 -6.49
C VAL A 163 6.81 16.80 -5.69
#